data_AF-A0A0B2VAA0-F1
#
_entry.id   AF-A0A0B2VAA0-F1
#
_cell.length_a   1.000
_cell.length_b   1.000
_cell.length_c   1.000
_cell.angle_alpha   90.00
_cell.angle_beta   90.00
_cell.angle_gamma   90.00
#
_symmetry.space_group_name_H-M   'P 1'
#
loop_
_entity.id
_entity.type
_entity.pdbx_description
1 polymer ?
#
loop_
_entity_poly.entity_id
_entity_poly.type
_entity_poly.pdbx_seq_one_letter_code
_entity_poly.pdbx_strand_id
1 'polypeptide(L)'
;MFSTLRLSEIAVSTFLLLKAFMQYAADPDWWIYVPIYSLGAVLCLIQIPKNGIWRLLSALVIVTGALHVVFIAWSIRHASSAVLSEQFDEGRHILATATAVVMVTNVRLYTAQYNSVLAYLRTLILIVVLLSTIPSIAFSLCFYSTTLPYCPYLY
;
A
#
# COMPACT_ATOMS: atom_id res chain seq x y z
N MET A 1 -6.64 26.44 -5.87
CA MET A 1 -7.54 25.58 -6.66
C MET A 1 -7.16 24.14 -6.37
N PHE A 2 -7.96 23.41 -5.60
CA PHE A 2 -7.67 22.01 -5.28
C PHE A 2 -7.89 21.17 -6.54
N SER A 3 -6.84 20.51 -7.03
CA SER A 3 -6.97 19.53 -8.12
C SER A 3 -7.88 18.38 -7.66
N THR A 4 -8.72 17.86 -8.54
CA THR A 4 -9.58 16.69 -8.27
C THR A 4 -8.79 15.50 -7.72
N LEU A 5 -7.54 15.35 -8.17
CA LEU A 5 -6.59 14.35 -7.72
C LEU A 5 -6.16 14.55 -6.25
N ARG A 6 -6.04 15.82 -5.81
CA ARG A 6 -5.74 16.13 -4.40
C ARG A 6 -6.92 15.81 -3.49
N LEU A 7 -8.13 15.99 -3.98
CA LEU A 7 -9.35 15.72 -3.22
C LEU A 7 -9.56 14.21 -3.03
N SER A 8 -9.29 13.39 -4.06
CA SER A 8 -9.31 11.93 -3.93
C SER A 8 -8.20 11.41 -3.01
N GLU A 9 -6.99 11.98 -3.07
CA GLU A 9 -5.90 11.66 -2.14
C GLU A 9 -6.30 11.89 -0.68
N ILE A 10 -6.90 13.05 -0.38
CA ILE A 10 -7.34 13.40 0.97
C ILE A 10 -8.46 12.46 1.42
N ALA A 11 -9.45 12.19 0.57
CA ALA A 11 -10.55 11.29 0.89
C ALA A 11 -10.04 9.88 1.25
N VAL A 12 -9.18 9.30 0.41
CA VAL A 12 -8.62 7.95 0.65
C VAL A 12 -7.70 7.95 1.88
N SER A 13 -6.87 8.98 2.07
CA SER A 13 -6.00 9.07 3.25
C SER A 13 -6.81 9.18 4.54
N THR A 14 -7.91 9.92 4.52
CA THR A 14 -8.81 10.07 5.68
C THR A 14 -9.50 8.74 5.99
N PHE A 15 -9.95 8.02 4.95
CA PHE A 15 -10.50 6.68 5.09
C PHE A 15 -9.48 5.69 5.68
N LEU A 16 -8.23 5.71 5.22
CA LEU A 16 -7.16 4.87 5.75
C LEU A 16 -6.85 5.18 7.22
N LEU A 17 -6.89 6.45 7.64
CA LEU A 17 -6.73 6.82 9.04
C LEU A 17 -7.90 6.39 9.91
N LEU A 18 -9.13 6.47 9.39
CA LEU A 18 -10.30 5.95 10.09
C LEU A 18 -10.18 4.43 10.27
N LYS A 19 -9.79 3.69 9.21
CA LYS A 19 -9.53 2.26 9.29
C LYS A 19 -8.42 1.95 10.31
N ALA A 20 -7.35 2.74 10.33
CA ALA A 20 -6.24 2.60 11.29
C ALA A 20 -6.75 2.70 12.73
N PHE A 21 -7.59 3.70 13.00
CA PHE A 21 -8.17 3.91 14.31
C PHE A 21 -9.09 2.75 14.73
N MET A 22 -9.95 2.29 13.83
CA MET A 22 -10.83 1.15 14.10
C MET A 22 -10.04 -0.14 14.34
N GLN A 23 -9.00 -0.41 13.54
CA GLN A 23 -8.16 -1.59 13.70
C GLN A 23 -7.35 -1.53 15.00
N TYR A 24 -6.79 -0.36 15.34
CA TYR A 24 -6.11 -0.15 16.62
C TYR A 24 -6.98 -0.49 17.84
N ALA A 25 -8.29 -0.19 17.76
CA ALA A 25 -9.22 -0.45 18.86
C ALA A 25 -9.72 -1.90 18.92
N ALA A 26 -9.77 -2.60 17.79
CA ALA A 26 -10.46 -3.90 17.68
C ALA A 26 -9.51 -5.11 17.58
N ASP A 27 -8.29 -4.91 17.11
CA ASP A 27 -7.39 -6.00 16.69
C ASP A 27 -6.10 -5.96 17.53
N PRO A 28 -5.73 -7.01 18.27
CA PRO A 28 -4.49 -7.05 19.04
C PRO A 28 -3.23 -7.00 18.16
N ASP A 29 -3.33 -7.43 16.90
CA ASP A 29 -2.22 -7.50 15.95
C ASP A 29 -2.13 -6.28 15.03
N TRP A 30 -2.79 -5.18 15.42
CA TRP A 30 -2.78 -3.89 14.72
C TRP A 30 -1.37 -3.40 14.38
N TRP A 31 -0.39 -3.70 15.23
CA TRP A 31 0.99 -3.25 15.11
C TRP A 31 1.69 -3.74 13.83
N ILE A 32 1.17 -4.80 13.19
CA ILE A 32 1.71 -5.38 11.96
C ILE A 32 1.41 -4.47 10.76
N TYR A 33 0.17 -4.01 10.62
CA TYR A 33 -0.30 -3.30 9.42
C TYR A 33 -0.48 -1.80 9.63
N VAL A 34 -1.07 -1.41 10.77
CA VAL A 34 -1.52 -0.04 11.04
C VAL A 34 -0.39 0.98 10.89
N PRO A 35 0.83 0.77 11.42
CA PRO A 35 1.90 1.76 11.28
C PRO A 35 2.25 2.10 9.83
N ILE A 36 2.17 1.14 8.92
CA ILE A 36 2.54 1.33 7.51
C ILE A 36 1.51 2.20 6.80
N TYR A 37 0.22 1.82 6.86
CA TYR A 37 -0.81 2.54 6.11
C TYR A 37 -1.25 3.84 6.79
N SER A 38 -1.16 3.94 8.12
CA SER A 38 -1.38 5.21 8.83
C SER A 38 -0.28 6.23 8.52
N LEU A 39 1.00 5.81 8.56
CA LEU A 39 2.11 6.68 8.19
C LEU A 39 2.01 7.11 6.72
N GLY A 40 1.65 6.18 5.83
CA GLY A 40 1.40 6.51 4.42
C GLY A 40 0.30 7.54 4.25
N ALA A 41 -0.84 7.38 4.95
CA ALA A 41 -1.94 8.33 4.91
C ALA A 41 -1.54 9.72 5.46
N VAL A 42 -0.81 9.79 6.58
CA VAL A 42 -0.30 11.05 7.13
C VAL A 42 0.64 11.74 6.14
N LEU A 43 1.54 11.00 5.48
CA LEU A 43 2.46 11.56 4.48
C LEU A 43 1.73 12.06 3.24
N CYS A 44 0.62 11.44 2.86
CA CYS A 44 -0.25 11.89 1.77
C CYS A 44 -1.05 13.14 2.15
N LEU A 45 -1.48 13.29 3.40
CA LEU A 45 -2.10 14.53 3.89
C LEU A 45 -1.07 15.68 3.94
N ILE A 46 0.11 15.42 4.49
CA ILE A 46 1.17 16.41 4.72
C ILE A 46 2.24 16.26 3.64
N GLN A 47 2.02 16.81 2.45
CA GLN A 47 2.97 16.73 1.33
C GLN A 47 4.06 17.80 1.43
N ILE A 48 5.22 17.45 2.02
CA ILE A 48 6.38 18.36 2.11
C ILE A 48 7.60 17.71 1.42
N PRO A 49 7.62 17.65 0.07
CA PRO A 49 8.63 16.91 -0.67
C PRO A 49 10.06 17.47 -0.51
N LYS A 50 10.20 18.73 -0.09
CA LYS A 50 11.50 19.36 0.19
C LYS A 50 12.12 18.92 1.52
N ASN A 51 11.33 18.41 2.46
CA ASN A 51 11.82 18.00 3.78
C ASN A 51 12.50 16.63 3.69
N GLY A 52 13.75 16.54 4.19
CA GLY A 52 14.51 15.29 4.24
C GLY A 52 13.81 14.19 5.06
N ILE A 53 13.16 14.56 6.16
CA ILE A 53 12.43 13.61 7.03
C ILE A 53 11.22 13.03 6.28
N TRP A 54 10.43 13.89 5.63
CA TRP A 54 9.30 13.44 4.81
C TRP A 54 9.76 12.49 3.70
N ARG A 55 10.91 12.77 3.09
CA ARG A 55 11.52 11.88 2.11
C ARG A 55 11.96 10.56 2.75
N LEU A 56 12.60 10.56 3.90
CA LEU A 56 12.99 9.30 4.55
C LEU A 56 11.77 8.44 4.90
N LEU A 57 10.76 9.04 5.54
CA LEU A 57 9.53 8.34 5.94
C LEU A 57 8.75 7.80 4.75
N SER A 58 8.61 8.57 3.67
CA SER A 58 7.95 8.08 2.44
C SER A 58 8.72 6.96 1.75
N ALA A 59 10.06 6.97 1.80
CA ALA A 59 10.84 5.86 1.28
C ALA A 59 10.66 4.60 2.14
N LEU A 60 10.64 4.76 3.46
CA LEU A 60 10.37 3.66 4.39
C LEU A 60 9.01 3.03 4.11
N VAL A 61 7.93 3.82 4.08
CA VAL A 61 6.57 3.30 3.79
C VAL A 61 6.52 2.54 2.47
N ILE A 62 7.16 3.06 1.42
CA ILE A 62 7.17 2.39 0.11
C ILE A 62 7.91 1.06 0.19
N VAL A 63 9.12 1.03 0.74
CA VAL A 63 9.95 -0.18 0.77
C VAL A 63 9.37 -1.21 1.73
N THR A 64 9.09 -0.82 2.98
CA THR A 64 8.56 -1.75 3.98
C THR A 64 7.14 -2.18 3.63
N GLY A 65 6.30 -1.27 3.13
CA GLY A 65 4.95 -1.59 2.68
C GLY A 65 4.93 -2.53 1.48
N ALA A 66 5.76 -2.30 0.46
CA ALA A 66 5.85 -3.20 -0.69
C ALA A 66 6.39 -4.58 -0.29
N LEU A 67 7.44 -4.62 0.54
CA LEU A 67 8.00 -5.88 1.05
C LEU A 67 6.97 -6.64 1.87
N HIS A 68 6.22 -5.96 2.73
CA HIS A 68 5.15 -6.53 3.53
C HIS A 68 4.04 -7.11 2.64
N VAL A 69 3.55 -6.35 1.65
CA VAL A 69 2.52 -6.80 0.70
C VAL A 69 2.97 -8.04 -0.07
N VAL A 70 4.21 -8.04 -0.58
CA VAL A 70 4.77 -9.20 -1.30
C VAL A 70 4.94 -10.40 -0.38
N PHE A 71 5.43 -10.20 0.84
CA PHE A 71 5.61 -11.26 1.81
C PHE A 71 4.29 -11.95 2.16
N ILE A 72 3.24 -11.18 2.50
CA ILE A 72 1.94 -11.76 2.84
C ILE A 72 1.31 -12.43 1.62
N ALA A 73 1.37 -11.81 0.44
CA ALA A 73 0.84 -12.42 -0.79
C ALA A 73 1.55 -13.75 -1.11
N TRP A 74 2.87 -13.81 -0.94
CA TRP A 74 3.64 -15.04 -1.10
C TRP A 74 3.27 -16.09 -0.05
N SER A 75 3.15 -15.70 1.22
CA SER A 75 2.77 -16.59 2.33
C SER A 75 1.39 -17.18 2.12
N ILE A 76 0.40 -16.39 1.71
CA ILE A 76 -0.95 -16.90 1.43
C ILE A 76 -0.91 -17.91 0.27
N ARG A 77 -0.20 -17.60 -0.82
CA ARG A 77 -0.07 -18.52 -1.96
C ARG A 77 0.62 -19.83 -1.58
N HIS A 78 1.62 -19.77 -0.70
CA HIS A 78 2.31 -20.97 -0.24
C HIS A 78 1.43 -21.77 0.73
N ALA A 79 0.74 -21.09 1.65
CA ALA A 79 -0.18 -21.71 2.60
C ALA A 79 -1.40 -22.35 1.92
N SER A 80 -1.95 -21.73 0.87
CA SER A 80 -3.07 -22.31 0.09
C SER A 80 -2.65 -23.61 -0.60
N SER A 81 -1.40 -23.70 -1.07
CA SER A 81 -0.86 -24.93 -1.64
C SER A 81 -0.60 -26.03 -0.61
N ALA A 82 -0.52 -25.70 0.68
CA ALA A 82 -0.13 -26.59 1.77
C ALA A 82 -1.31 -27.21 2.55
N VAL A 83 -2.55 -27.11 2.04
CA VAL A 83 -3.74 -27.76 2.65
C VAL A 83 -4.10 -27.21 4.05
N LEU A 84 -4.07 -25.89 4.21
CA LEU A 84 -4.76 -25.25 5.34
C LEU A 84 -6.22 -24.99 4.95
N SER A 85 -7.14 -25.67 5.62
CA SER A 85 -8.59 -25.47 5.47
C SER A 85 -9.10 -24.17 6.11
N GLU A 86 -8.25 -23.46 6.85
CA GLU A 86 -8.58 -22.17 7.45
C GLU A 86 -8.25 -21.03 6.49
N GLN A 87 -9.26 -20.20 6.23
CA GLN A 87 -9.16 -19.05 5.34
C GLN A 87 -8.37 -17.95 6.06
N PHE A 88 -7.15 -17.66 5.61
CA PHE A 88 -6.32 -16.57 6.13
C PHE A 88 -7.04 -15.21 5.93
N ASP A 89 -7.66 -14.67 7.00
CA ASP A 89 -8.40 -13.40 6.96
C ASP A 89 -7.47 -12.17 6.88
N GLU A 90 -6.17 -12.36 7.10
CA GLU A 90 -5.14 -11.32 6.98
C GLU A 90 -5.08 -10.67 5.58
N GLY A 91 -5.54 -11.38 4.55
CA GLY A 91 -5.61 -10.90 3.17
C GLY A 91 -6.38 -9.58 3.01
N ARG A 92 -7.33 -9.29 3.92
CA ARG A 92 -8.13 -8.06 3.94
C ARG A 92 -7.35 -6.81 4.36
N HIS A 93 -6.26 -6.97 5.10
CA HIS A 93 -5.43 -5.84 5.53
C HIS A 93 -4.42 -5.42 4.45
N ILE A 94 -4.08 -6.33 3.53
CA ILE A 94 -3.20 -6.08 2.38
C ILE A 94 -3.74 -4.96 1.49
N LEU A 95 -5.05 -4.87 1.31
CA LEU A 95 -5.65 -3.82 0.48
C LEU A 95 -5.30 -2.42 1.01
N ALA A 96 -5.33 -2.23 2.33
CA ALA A 96 -5.05 -0.93 2.96
C ALA A 96 -3.55 -0.58 2.88
N THR A 97 -2.66 -1.56 3.06
CA THR A 97 -1.22 -1.33 2.94
C THR A 97 -0.82 -1.07 1.48
N ALA A 98 -1.34 -1.85 0.54
CA ALA A 98 -1.07 -1.66 -0.89
C ALA A 98 -1.59 -0.30 -1.39
N THR A 99 -2.80 0.11 -1.00
CA THR A 99 -3.34 1.44 -1.36
C THR A 99 -2.52 2.58 -0.77
N ALA A 100 -2.05 2.46 0.47
CA ALA A 100 -1.13 3.45 1.06
C ALA A 100 0.19 3.54 0.28
N VAL A 101 0.79 2.41 -0.09
CA VAL A 101 2.03 2.37 -0.89
C VAL A 101 1.81 3.02 -2.26
N VAL A 102 0.72 2.69 -2.95
CA VAL A 102 0.35 3.29 -4.24
C VAL A 102 0.24 4.82 -4.11
N MET A 103 -0.47 5.30 -3.09
CA MET A 103 -0.67 6.73 -2.87
C MET A 103 0.64 7.45 -2.59
N VAL A 104 1.46 6.98 -1.65
CA VAL A 104 2.75 7.61 -1.32
C VAL A 104 3.70 7.59 -2.53
N THR A 105 3.67 6.51 -3.31
CA THR A 105 4.46 6.37 -4.54
C THR A 105 4.01 7.38 -5.60
N ASN A 106 2.70 7.54 -5.78
CA ASN A 106 2.13 8.51 -6.73
C ASN A 106 2.49 9.95 -6.37
N VAL A 107 2.37 10.33 -5.09
CA VAL A 107 2.78 11.65 -4.60
C VAL A 107 4.26 11.92 -4.87
N ARG A 108 5.12 10.92 -4.69
CA ARG A 108 6.55 11.02 -4.99
C ARG A 108 6.86 11.14 -6.47
N LEU A 109 6.12 10.44 -7.32
CA LEU A 109 6.23 10.52 -8.77
C LEU A 109 5.84 11.92 -9.27
N TYR A 110 4.73 12.47 -8.77
CA TYR A 110 4.25 13.79 -9.14
C TYR A 110 5.19 14.92 -8.71
N THR A 111 5.85 14.77 -7.57
CA THR A 111 6.77 15.78 -7.01
C THR A 111 8.23 15.58 -7.43
N ALA A 112 8.53 14.62 -8.31
CA ALA A 112 9.89 14.33 -8.75
C ALA A 112 10.42 15.42 -9.70
N GLN A 113 11.62 15.92 -9.39
CA GLN A 113 12.38 16.81 -10.28
C GLN A 113 13.49 16.02 -10.97
N TYR A 114 13.62 16.20 -12.29
CA TYR A 114 14.57 15.47 -13.14
C TYR A 114 15.79 16.34 -13.44
N ASN A 115 16.70 16.43 -12.46
CA ASN A 115 17.92 17.23 -12.61
C ASN A 115 19.19 16.37 -12.75
N SER A 116 19.09 15.04 -12.61
CA SER A 116 20.23 14.13 -12.66
C SER A 116 19.83 12.73 -13.15
N VAL A 117 20.81 11.96 -13.65
CA VAL A 117 20.61 10.56 -14.10
C VAL A 117 20.10 9.67 -12.95
N LEU A 118 20.54 9.94 -11.72
CA LEU A 118 20.06 9.24 -10.52
C LEU A 118 18.56 9.47 -10.25
N ALA A 119 17.99 10.60 -10.70
CA ALA A 119 16.56 10.84 -10.60
C ALA A 119 15.76 9.84 -11.46
N TYR A 120 16.26 9.47 -12.63
CA TYR A 120 15.62 8.48 -13.50
C TYR A 120 15.65 7.09 -12.90
N LEU A 121 16.79 6.65 -12.33
CA LEU A 121 16.89 5.37 -11.63
C LEU A 121 15.91 5.30 -10.44
N ARG A 122 15.82 6.38 -9.65
CA ARG A 122 14.86 6.46 -8.55
C ARG A 122 13.42 6.34 -9.05
N THR A 123 13.08 7.05 -10.12
CA THR A 123 11.74 7.00 -10.71
C THR A 123 11.42 5.62 -11.27
N LEU A 124 12.40 4.94 -11.89
CA LEU A 124 12.25 3.57 -12.37
C LEU A 124 11.89 2.62 -11.22
N ILE A 125 12.61 2.71 -10.08
CA ILE A 125 12.31 1.89 -8.89
C ILE A 125 10.89 2.16 -8.39
N LEU A 126 10.47 3.43 -8.31
CA LEU A 126 9.11 3.79 -7.90
C LEU A 126 8.04 3.24 -8.84
N ILE A 127 8.28 3.26 -10.16
CA ILE A 127 7.37 2.68 -11.14
C ILE A 127 7.29 1.15 -10.98
N VAL A 128 8.42 0.47 -10.80
CA VAL A 128 8.44 -0.98 -10.58
C VAL A 128 7.65 -1.37 -9.34
N VAL A 129 7.83 -0.63 -8.23
CA VAL A 129 7.06 -0.85 -7.00
C VAL A 129 5.57 -0.57 -7.22
N LEU A 130 5.23 0.50 -7.94
CA LEU A 130 3.84 0.80 -8.27
C LEU A 130 3.19 -0.35 -9.06
N LEU A 131 3.88 -0.86 -10.09
CA LEU A 131 3.39 -1.95 -10.93
C LEU A 131 3.25 -3.27 -10.15
N SER A 132 4.14 -3.55 -9.18
CA SER A 132 4.04 -4.77 -8.36
C SER A 132 2.88 -4.75 -7.35
N THR A 133 2.42 -3.56 -6.95
CA THR A 133 1.25 -3.44 -6.05
C THR A 133 -0.09 -3.73 -6.73
N ILE A 134 -0.20 -3.55 -8.05
CA ILE A 134 -1.43 -3.80 -8.83
C ILE A 134 -1.93 -5.25 -8.68
N PRO A 135 -1.12 -6.30 -8.97
CA PRO A 135 -1.57 -7.68 -8.79
C PRO A 135 -1.88 -8.00 -7.32
N SER A 136 -1.21 -7.35 -6.37
CA SER A 136 -1.45 -7.54 -4.94
C SER A 136 -2.82 -6.98 -4.51
N ILE A 137 -3.25 -5.86 -5.09
CA ILE A 137 -4.60 -5.31 -4.89
C ILE A 137 -5.64 -6.25 -5.50
N ALA A 138 -5.42 -6.71 -6.73
CA ALA A 138 -6.33 -7.66 -7.38
C ALA A 138 -6.47 -8.94 -6.54
N PHE A 139 -5.36 -9.47 -6.03
CA PHE A 139 -5.37 -10.62 -5.13
C PHE A 139 -6.16 -10.36 -3.85
N SER A 140 -5.96 -9.21 -3.20
CA SER A 140 -6.68 -8.87 -1.96
C SER A 140 -8.20 -8.72 -2.19
N LEU A 141 -8.64 -8.26 -3.37
CA LEU A 141 -10.07 -8.16 -3.71
C LEU A 141 -10.78 -9.53 -3.76
N CYS A 142 -10.06 -10.62 -4.06
CA CYS A 142 -10.62 -11.97 -4.03
C CYS A 142 -11.10 -12.41 -2.64
N PHE A 143 -10.59 -11.80 -1.56
CA PHE A 143 -11.05 -12.06 -0.19
C PHE A 143 -12.37 -11.37 0.16
N TYR A 144 -12.75 -10.36 -0.62
CA TYR A 144 -14.01 -9.63 -0.45
C TYR A 144 -15.11 -10.13 -1.38
N SER A 145 -14.73 -10.55 -2.60
CA SER A 145 -15.68 -11.04 -3.60
C SER A 145 -15.10 -12.24 -4.34
N THR A 146 -15.60 -13.44 -4.03
CA THR A 146 -15.18 -14.69 -4.67
C THR A 146 -15.72 -14.84 -6.10
N THR A 147 -16.62 -13.96 -6.53
CA THR A 147 -17.26 -13.98 -7.86
C THR A 147 -16.40 -13.33 -8.96
N LEU A 148 -15.22 -12.81 -8.62
CA LEU A 148 -14.33 -12.16 -9.58
C LEU A 148 -13.65 -13.21 -10.49
N PRO A 149 -13.57 -12.96 -11.81
CA PRO A 149 -13.17 -13.98 -12.80
C PRO A 149 -11.72 -14.45 -12.69
N TYR A 150 -10.87 -13.69 -12.01
CA TYR A 150 -9.45 -14.01 -11.84
C TYR A 150 -9.14 -14.77 -10.54
N CYS A 151 -10.08 -14.85 -9.60
CA CYS A 151 -9.88 -15.54 -8.33
C CYS A 151 -9.64 -17.06 -8.45
N PRO A 152 -10.21 -17.81 -9.42
CA PRO A 152 -9.94 -19.24 -9.57
C PRO A 152 -8.48 -19.55 -9.93
N TYR A 153 -7.76 -18.61 -10.55
CA TYR A 153 -6.37 -18.79 -10.99
C TYR A 153 -5.34 -18.41 -9.91
N LEU A 154 -5.81 -17.93 -8.77
CA LEU A 154 -4.99 -17.47 -7.65
C LEU A 154 -4.87 -18.51 -6.54
N TYR A 155 -5.70 -19.56 -6.57
CA TYR A 155 -5.65 -20.72 -5.67
C TYR A 155 -4.90 -21.89 -6.32
#